data_AF-A0A9D6I5D1-F1
#
_entry.id   AF-A0A9D6I5D1-F1
#
_cell.length_a   1.000
_cell.length_b   1.000
_cell.length_c   1.000
_cell.angle_alpha   90.00
_cell.angle_beta   90.00
_cell.angle_gamma   90.00
#
_symmetry.space_group_name_H-M   'P 1'
#
loop_
_entity.id
_entity.type
_entity.pdbx_description
1 polymer ?
#
loop_
_entity_poly.entity_id
_entity_poly.type
_entity_poly.pdbx_seq_one_letter_code
_entity_poly.pdbx_strand_id
1 'polypeptide(L)'
;MRRESLSFKSSEVEPSFLANYWRRLGLPGQPPRLGSVAESRLLDRCQAYTDLVLSGKNRIGREDERRRLHNELAVMIFGQTRTEMPYDLAEKISELACLATTGETLEQAFTRLAQARLDREQEDE
;
A
#
# COMPACT_ATOMS: atom_id res chain seq x y z
N MET A 1 -4.32 -45.05 -32.27
CA MET A 1 -3.81 -43.70 -31.99
C MET A 1 -4.63 -43.11 -30.84
N ARG A 2 -4.14 -43.17 -29.60
CA ARG A 2 -4.79 -42.55 -28.43
C ARG A 2 -4.32 -41.10 -28.36
N ARG A 3 -5.24 -40.14 -28.46
CA ARG A 3 -4.97 -38.72 -28.17
C ARG A 3 -4.96 -38.58 -26.65
N GLU A 4 -3.78 -38.40 -26.07
CA GLU A 4 -3.64 -38.01 -24.67
C GLU A 4 -4.09 -36.56 -24.54
N SER A 5 -5.19 -36.35 -23.82
CA SER A 5 -5.65 -35.03 -23.42
C SER A 5 -4.61 -34.43 -22.47
N LEU A 6 -3.88 -33.42 -22.95
CA LEU A 6 -3.05 -32.55 -22.12
C LEU A 6 -3.97 -31.83 -21.12
N SER A 7 -4.07 -32.40 -19.93
CA SER A 7 -4.63 -31.76 -18.75
C SER A 7 -3.83 -30.49 -18.48
N PHE A 8 -4.40 -29.34 -18.82
CA PHE A 8 -3.87 -28.03 -18.44
C PHE A 8 -3.84 -28.00 -16.91
N LYS A 9 -2.67 -28.23 -16.32
CA LYS A 9 -2.47 -27.99 -14.89
C LYS A 9 -2.71 -26.51 -14.69
N SER A 10 -3.82 -26.16 -14.04
CA SER A 10 -3.99 -24.83 -13.46
C SER A 10 -2.80 -24.62 -12.53
N SER A 11 -1.78 -23.90 -13.00
CA SER A 11 -0.80 -23.30 -12.11
C SER A 11 -1.62 -22.46 -11.14
N GLU A 12 -1.62 -22.86 -9.87
CA GLU A 12 -2.00 -21.97 -8.78
C GLU A 12 -1.10 -20.74 -8.91
N VAL A 13 -1.63 -19.70 -9.54
CA VAL A 13 -0.95 -18.41 -9.63
C VAL A 13 -0.98 -17.89 -8.20
N GLU A 14 0.16 -18.00 -7.52
CA GLU A 14 0.35 -17.40 -6.20
C GLU A 14 -0.20 -15.97 -6.25
N PRO A 15 -1.20 -15.64 -5.41
CA PRO A 15 -1.79 -14.32 -5.42
C PRO A 15 -0.70 -13.29 -5.12
N SER A 16 -0.61 -12.23 -5.93
CA SER A 16 0.37 -11.18 -5.70
C SER A 16 0.26 -10.66 -4.26
N PHE A 17 1.38 -10.21 -3.68
CA PHE A 17 1.38 -9.63 -2.34
C PHE A 17 0.30 -8.52 -2.22
N LEU A 18 0.13 -7.73 -3.28
CA LEU A 18 -0.90 -6.72 -3.38
C LEU A 18 -2.31 -7.31 -3.30
N ALA A 19 -2.58 -8.42 -3.99
CA ALA A 19 -3.87 -9.11 -3.89
C ALA A 19 -4.15 -9.67 -2.49
N ASN A 20 -3.12 -10.14 -1.79
CA ASN A 20 -3.25 -10.57 -0.40
C ASN A 20 -3.60 -9.40 0.52
N TYR A 21 -2.93 -8.26 0.39
CA TYR A 21 -3.26 -7.05 1.16
C TYR A 21 -4.65 -6.50 0.80
N TRP A 22 -5.03 -6.53 -0.48
CA TRP A 22 -6.35 -6.12 -0.95
C TRP A 22 -7.47 -6.90 -0.25
N ARG A 23 -7.32 -8.23 -0.20
CA ARG A 23 -8.25 -9.13 0.48
C ARG A 23 -8.23 -8.91 1.99
N ARG A 24 -7.05 -8.79 2.60
CA ARG A 24 -6.88 -8.59 4.05
C ARG A 24 -7.59 -7.32 4.54
N LEU A 25 -7.51 -6.24 3.75
CA LEU A 25 -8.13 -4.96 4.08
C LEU A 25 -9.61 -4.86 3.65
N GLY A 26 -10.12 -5.86 2.92
CA GLY A 26 -11.49 -5.84 2.39
C GLY A 26 -11.73 -4.65 1.46
N LEU A 27 -10.77 -4.36 0.57
CA LEU A 27 -10.89 -3.30 -0.40
C LEU A 27 -11.87 -3.69 -1.53
N PRO A 28 -12.60 -2.73 -2.11
CA PRO A 28 -13.56 -3.03 -3.15
C PRO A 28 -12.88 -3.46 -4.45
N GLY A 29 -13.66 -4.10 -5.33
CA GLY A 29 -13.21 -4.48 -6.67
C GLY A 29 -12.11 -5.54 -6.68
N GLN A 30 -11.35 -5.56 -7.77
CA GLN A 30 -10.18 -6.44 -7.92
C GLN A 30 -8.91 -5.60 -7.87
N PRO A 31 -7.84 -6.10 -7.22
CA PRO A 31 -6.55 -5.46 -7.27
C PRO A 31 -6.07 -5.36 -8.73
N PRO A 32 -5.19 -4.38 -9.04
CA PRO A 32 -4.48 -4.35 -10.30
C PRO A 32 -3.79 -5.70 -10.58
N ARG A 33 -3.79 -6.11 -11.86
CA ARG A 33 -3.14 -7.37 -12.27
C ARG A 33 -1.63 -7.28 -12.05
N LEU A 34 -1.03 -8.38 -11.59
CA LEU A 34 0.41 -8.51 -11.44
C LEU A 34 1.13 -8.22 -12.78
N GLY A 35 2.15 -7.37 -12.72
CA GLY A 35 2.94 -6.93 -13.87
C GLY A 35 2.25 -5.89 -14.76
N SER A 36 1.06 -5.40 -14.38
CA SER A 36 0.36 -4.38 -15.17
C SER A 36 0.88 -2.97 -14.90
N VAL A 37 0.70 -2.08 -15.88
CA VAL A 37 0.98 -0.64 -15.72
C VAL A 37 0.16 -0.03 -14.57
N ALA A 38 -1.06 -0.54 -14.35
CA ALA A 38 -1.91 -0.09 -13.25
C ALA A 38 -1.32 -0.47 -11.88
N GLU A 39 -0.76 -1.68 -11.76
CA GLU A 39 -0.07 -2.11 -10.54
C GLU A 39 1.17 -1.24 -10.28
N SER A 40 2.03 -1.05 -11.29
CA SER A 40 3.22 -0.22 -11.14
C SER A 40 2.86 1.21 -10.68
N ARG A 41 1.87 1.84 -11.31
CA ARG A 41 1.43 3.19 -10.94
C ARG A 41 0.89 3.27 -9.52
N LEU A 42 0.13 2.25 -9.10
CA LEU A 42 -0.39 2.20 -7.75
C LEU A 42 0.77 2.07 -6.75
N LEU A 43 1.71 1.16 -6.99
CA LEU A 43 2.87 0.97 -6.13
C LEU A 43 3.74 2.23 -6.03
N ASP A 44 3.95 2.94 -7.14
CA ASP A 44 4.67 4.22 -7.15
C ASP A 44 3.99 5.27 -6.25
N ARG A 45 2.65 5.30 -6.25
CA ARG A 45 1.87 6.20 -5.38
C ARG A 45 1.87 5.76 -3.93
N CYS A 46 1.79 4.46 -3.66
CA CYS A 46 1.94 3.90 -2.32
C CYS A 46 3.31 4.27 -1.74
N GLN A 47 4.38 4.11 -2.52
CA GLN A 47 5.74 4.47 -2.12
C GLN A 47 5.86 5.95 -1.77
N ALA A 48 5.45 6.84 -2.68
CA ALA A 48 5.53 8.28 -2.46
C ALA A 48 4.73 8.73 -1.22
N TYR A 49 3.55 8.15 -1.00
CA TYR A 49 2.73 8.43 0.18
C TYR A 49 3.40 7.93 1.46
N THR A 50 3.85 6.67 1.47
CA THR A 50 4.51 6.04 2.63
C THR A 50 5.77 6.79 3.03
N ASP A 51 6.62 7.16 2.07
CA ASP A 51 7.84 7.95 2.34
C ASP A 51 7.51 9.29 2.98
N LEU A 52 6.45 9.94 2.52
CA LEU A 52 6.03 11.21 3.09
C LEU A 52 5.51 11.03 4.52
N VAL A 53 4.63 10.06 4.75
CA VAL A 53 4.05 9.75 6.06
C VAL A 53 5.11 9.35 7.08
N LEU A 54 5.99 8.42 6.72
CA LEU A 54 7.01 7.88 7.61
C LEU A 54 8.19 8.83 7.84
N SER A 55 8.45 9.77 6.92
CA SER A 55 9.54 10.73 7.11
C SER A 55 9.32 11.70 8.28
N GLY A 56 8.10 11.79 8.84
CA GLY A 56 7.79 12.57 10.05
C GLY A 56 7.99 14.08 9.94
N LYS A 57 8.42 14.61 8.79
CA LYS A 57 8.65 16.05 8.58
C LYS A 57 7.30 16.71 8.26
N ASN A 58 6.58 17.14 9.28
CA ASN A 58 5.44 18.05 9.12
C ASN A 58 5.94 19.45 8.75
N ARG A 59 6.13 19.69 7.46
CA ARG A 59 6.27 21.04 6.89
C ARG A 59 4.98 21.39 6.15
N ILE A 60 4.56 22.66 6.18
CA ILE A 60 3.27 23.13 5.65
C ILE A 60 3.02 22.69 4.19
N GLY A 61 4.05 22.56 3.34
CA GLY A 61 3.89 22.02 1.97
C GLY A 61 3.81 20.49 1.83
N ARG A 62 4.17 19.73 2.87
CA ARG A 62 4.08 18.26 2.87
C ARG A 62 2.68 17.77 3.25
N GLU A 63 1.91 18.57 4.00
CA GLU A 63 0.54 18.19 4.33
C GLU A 63 -0.39 18.26 3.11
N ASP A 64 -0.25 19.29 2.27
CA ASP A 64 -0.97 19.40 1.00
C ASP A 64 -0.61 18.25 0.06
N GLU A 65 0.68 17.92 -0.06
CA GLU A 65 1.14 16.80 -0.88
C GLU A 65 0.68 15.45 -0.32
N ARG A 66 0.69 15.27 1.01
CA ARG A 66 0.11 14.08 1.66
C ARG A 66 -1.36 13.94 1.29
N ARG A 67 -2.12 15.03 1.38
CA ARG A 67 -3.55 15.03 1.08
C ARG A 67 -3.80 14.75 -0.39
N ARG A 68 -2.98 15.30 -1.29
CA ARG A 68 -3.02 15.03 -2.72
C ARG A 68 -2.77 13.55 -3.01
N LEU A 69 -1.68 12.98 -2.52
CA LEU A 69 -1.34 11.56 -2.73
C LEU A 69 -2.42 10.64 -2.16
N HIS A 70 -2.94 10.96 -0.98
CA HIS A 70 -4.04 10.20 -0.39
C HIS A 70 -5.31 10.25 -1.23
N ASN A 71 -5.64 11.41 -1.82
CA ASN A 71 -6.75 11.54 -2.78
C ASN A 71 -6.51 10.73 -4.06
N GLU A 72 -5.29 10.76 -4.61
CA GLU A 72 -4.96 9.96 -5.80
C GLU A 72 -5.15 8.47 -5.52
N LEU A 73 -4.67 7.98 -4.36
CA LEU A 73 -4.88 6.60 -3.92
C LEU A 73 -6.36 6.28 -3.69
N ALA A 74 -7.13 7.19 -3.09
CA ALA A 74 -8.57 7.02 -2.90
C ALA A 74 -9.29 6.79 -4.22
N VAL A 75 -8.96 7.58 -5.25
CA VAL A 75 -9.54 7.41 -6.59
C VAL A 75 -9.10 6.10 -7.23
N MET A 76 -7.82 5.72 -7.09
CA MET A 76 -7.33 4.45 -7.65
C MET A 76 -7.96 3.21 -7.01
N ILE A 77 -8.22 3.24 -5.70
CA ILE A 77 -8.69 2.07 -4.94
C ILE A 77 -10.22 2.02 -4.88
N PHE A 78 -10.87 3.16 -4.63
CA PHE A 78 -12.31 3.24 -4.37
C PHE A 78 -13.10 3.96 -5.48
N GLY A 79 -12.42 4.58 -6.46
CA GLY A 79 -13.09 5.33 -7.52
C GLY A 79 -13.71 6.66 -7.06
N GLN A 80 -13.40 7.13 -5.85
CA GLN A 80 -13.96 8.36 -5.27
C GLN A 80 -12.91 9.18 -4.52
N THR A 81 -13.21 10.45 -4.27
CA THR A 81 -12.29 11.34 -3.54
C THR A 81 -12.33 11.10 -2.03
N ARG A 82 -11.27 11.49 -1.29
CA ARG A 82 -11.24 11.37 0.18
C ARG A 82 -12.33 12.20 0.85
N THR A 83 -12.70 13.34 0.28
CA THR A 83 -13.70 14.26 0.86
C THR A 83 -15.05 13.58 1.07
N GLU A 84 -15.37 12.58 0.24
CA GLU A 84 -16.62 11.82 0.25
C GLU A 84 -16.46 10.46 0.95
N MET A 85 -15.31 10.22 1.58
CA MET A 85 -14.92 8.92 2.11
C MET A 85 -15.04 8.85 3.65
N PRO A 86 -15.69 7.80 4.18
CA PRO A 86 -15.64 7.46 5.60
C PRO A 86 -14.21 7.29 6.15
N TYR A 87 -14.00 7.64 7.42
CA TYR A 87 -12.67 7.65 8.04
C TYR A 87 -11.97 6.28 8.03
N ASP A 88 -12.73 5.21 8.25
CA ASP A 88 -12.28 3.81 8.20
C ASP A 88 -11.75 3.41 6.83
N LEU A 89 -12.36 3.89 5.74
CA LEU A 89 -11.83 3.65 4.39
C LEU A 89 -10.55 4.46 4.14
N ALA A 90 -10.47 5.69 4.66
CA ALA A 90 -9.28 6.51 4.56
C ALA A 90 -8.07 5.90 5.29
N GLU A 91 -8.31 5.22 6.41
CA GLU A 91 -7.30 4.46 7.14
C GLU A 91 -6.78 3.28 6.31
N LYS A 92 -7.67 2.50 5.69
CA LYS A 92 -7.30 1.38 4.80
C LYS A 92 -6.40 1.80 3.64
N ILE A 93 -6.56 3.00 3.10
CA ILE A 93 -5.65 3.53 2.07
C ILE A 93 -4.24 3.65 2.62
N SER A 94 -4.12 4.23 3.81
CA SER A 94 -2.82 4.46 4.43
C SER A 94 -2.15 3.14 4.80
N GLU A 95 -2.94 2.20 5.31
CA GLU A 95 -2.51 0.85 5.66
C GLU A 95 -2.07 0.06 4.41
N LEU A 96 -2.85 0.11 3.31
CA LEU A 96 -2.46 -0.51 2.05
C LEU A 96 -1.14 0.05 1.54
N ALA A 97 -0.98 1.37 1.54
CA ALA A 97 0.23 2.02 1.06
C ALA A 97 1.46 1.56 1.86
N CYS A 98 1.34 1.47 3.18
CA CYS A 98 2.43 1.01 4.03
C CYS A 98 2.75 -0.47 3.80
N LEU A 99 1.74 -1.35 3.74
CA LEU A 99 1.93 -2.77 3.49
C LEU A 99 2.53 -3.04 2.11
N ALA A 100 2.06 -2.34 1.08
CA ALA A 100 2.55 -2.49 -0.28
C ALA A 100 4.01 -2.05 -0.45
N THR A 101 4.46 -1.09 0.38
CA THR A 101 5.82 -0.55 0.35
C THR A 101 6.79 -1.27 1.28
N THR A 102 6.37 -1.56 2.51
CA THR A 102 7.26 -2.05 3.59
C THR A 102 7.02 -3.52 3.95
N GLY A 103 5.86 -4.08 3.59
CA GLY A 103 5.41 -5.37 4.10
C GLY A 103 4.92 -5.32 5.56
N GLU A 104 4.95 -4.15 6.21
CA GLU A 104 4.57 -3.93 7.60
C GLU A 104 3.28 -3.10 7.67
N THR A 105 2.54 -3.22 8.77
CA THR A 105 1.43 -2.30 9.10
C THR A 105 1.97 -0.91 9.41
N LEU A 106 1.12 0.12 9.32
CA LEU A 106 1.53 1.48 9.70
C LEU A 106 2.03 1.55 11.15
N GLU A 107 1.34 0.87 12.06
CA GLU A 107 1.72 0.83 13.48
C GLU A 107 3.12 0.23 13.69
N GLN A 108 3.41 -0.88 13.01
CA GLN A 108 4.73 -1.51 13.05
C GLN A 108 5.81 -0.60 12.47
N ALA A 109 5.55 0.05 11.34
CA ALA A 109 6.49 0.97 10.72
C ALA A 109 6.80 2.16 11.63
N PHE A 110 5.79 2.75 12.28
CA PHE A 110 6.01 3.83 13.25
C PHE A 110 6.74 3.36 14.50
N THR A 111 6.40 2.19 15.03
CA THR A 111 7.08 1.60 16.20
C THR A 111 8.56 1.38 15.91
N ARG A 112 8.89 0.82 14.74
CA ARG A 112 10.27 0.63 14.30
C ARG A 112 11.04 1.94 14.16
N LEU A 113 10.40 2.98 13.62
CA LEU A 113 11.03 4.31 13.50
C LEU A 113 11.24 4.98 14.86
N ALA A 114 10.30 4.82 15.79
CA ALA A 114 10.44 5.31 17.14
C ALA A 114 11.61 4.61 17.85
N GLN A 115 11.71 3.29 17.75
CA GLN A 115 12.81 2.53 18.33
C GLN A 115 14.17 2.94 17.74
N ALA A 116 14.26 3.01 16.40
CA ALA A 116 15.50 3.40 15.72
C ALA A 116 15.96 4.83 16.05
N ARG A 117 15.03 5.70 16.47
CA ARG A 117 15.38 7.04 16.96
C ARG A 117 15.96 6.98 18.37
N LEU A 118 15.36 6.20 19.25
CA LEU A 118 15.85 6.01 20.62
C LEU A 118 17.24 5.39 20.63
N ASP A 119 17.50 4.41 19.76
CA ASP A 119 18.80 3.74 19.69
C ASP A 119 19.92 4.72 19.28
N ARG A 120 19.65 5.62 18.32
CA ARG A 120 20.61 6.67 17.91
C ARG A 120 20.89 7.69 19.00
N GLU A 121 19.85 8.08 19.74
CA GLU A 121 20.00 9.01 20.86
C GLU A 121 20.85 8.40 22.00
N GLN A 122 20.91 7.07 22.11
CA GLN A 122 21.76 6.34 23.08
C GLN A 122 23.19 6.06 22.58
N GLU A 123 23.43 6.05 21.26
CA GLU A 123 24.77 5.90 20.67
C GLU A 123 25.59 7.20 20.69
N ASP A 124 24.90 8.35 20.79
CA ASP A 124 25.51 9.69 20.84
C ASP A 124 25.82 10.18 22.28
N GLU A 125 25.51 9.39 23.31
CA GLU A 125 25.85 9.60 24.74
C GLU A 125 27.06 8.77 25.20
#